data_AF-A0A2V7W7Z8-F1
#
_entry.id   AF-A0A2V7W7Z8-F1
#
_cell.length_a   1.000
_cell.length_b   1.000
_cell.length_c   1.000
_cell.angle_alpha   90.00
_cell.angle_beta   90.00
_cell.angle_gamma   90.00
#
_symmetry.space_group_name_H-M   'P 1'
#
loop_
_entity.id
_entity.type
_entity.pdbx_description
1 polymer ?
#
loop_
_entity_poly.entity_id
_entity_poly.type
_entity_poly.pdbx_seq_one_letter_code
_entity_poly.pdbx_strand_id
1 'polypeptide(L)'
;MMRRPALAVLFACAIWFSGHEYVQLVRDSLALLPLRYEERRERVLGGDYVVMQRLASEIPRDASVTIVLRRPRDIDRGIFLNYYLYPRATHFTEPSRCGAGFPTCPPGGRLESLPHTMTRTGVIVLVDGSDMRVISR
;
A
#
# COMPACT_ATOMS: atom_id res chain seq x y z
N MET A 1 37.47 22.62 29.94
CA MET A 1 37.61 22.88 28.49
C MET A 1 37.39 21.65 27.58
N MET A 2 37.42 20.41 28.09
CA MET A 2 37.31 19.17 27.29
C MET A 2 35.94 18.85 26.63
N ARG A 3 34.87 19.59 26.93
CA ARG A 3 33.51 19.27 26.40
C ARG A 3 33.27 19.76 24.97
N ARG A 4 33.95 20.83 24.54
CA ARG A 4 33.81 21.42 23.19
C ARG A 4 34.28 20.48 22.06
N PRO A 5 35.45 19.83 22.13
CA PRO A 5 35.87 18.91 21.08
C PRO A 5 34.96 17.67 20.98
N ALA A 6 34.48 17.14 22.11
CA ALA A 6 33.57 16.00 22.12
C ALA A 6 32.24 16.33 21.42
N LEU A 7 31.67 17.52 21.67
CA LEU A 7 30.46 17.98 20.98
C LEU A 7 30.69 18.18 19.49
N ALA A 8 31.82 18.77 19.10
CA ALA A 8 32.17 18.96 17.69
C ALA A 8 32.27 17.62 16.94
N VAL A 9 32.86 16.60 17.56
CA VAL A 9 32.93 15.24 17.00
C VAL A 9 31.54 14.63 16.86
N LEU A 10 30.68 14.76 17.87
CA LEU A 10 29.30 14.26 17.78
C LEU A 10 28.50 14.92 16.65
N PHE A 11 28.61 16.25 16.51
CA PHE A 11 27.98 16.98 15.41
C PHE A 11 28.53 16.56 14.05
N ALA A 12 29.85 16.40 13.92
CA ALA A 12 30.46 15.92 12.69
C ALA A 12 29.96 14.50 12.32
N CYS A 13 29.85 13.59 13.30
CA CYS A 13 29.30 12.26 13.08
C CYS A 13 27.82 12.30 12.66
N ALA A 14 27.01 13.15 13.30
CA ALA A 14 25.59 13.31 12.94
C ALA A 14 25.43 13.86 11.52
N ILE A 15 26.20 14.89 11.16
CA ILE A 15 26.21 15.46 9.81
C ILE A 15 26.70 14.42 8.78
N TRP A 16 27.71 13.62 9.12
CA TRP A 16 28.21 12.58 8.24
C TRP A 16 27.15 11.51 7.96
N PHE A 17 26.49 11.01 9.01
CA PHE A 17 25.48 9.97 8.89
C PHE A 17 24.23 10.47 8.15
N SER A 18 23.66 11.61 8.58
CA SER A 18 22.47 12.19 7.97
C SER A 18 22.75 12.80 6.60
N GLY A 19 23.95 13.32 6.37
CA GLY A 19 24.37 13.91 5.10
C GLY A 19 24.42 12.89 3.99
N HIS A 20 24.86 11.66 4.28
CA HIS A 20 24.88 10.59 3.29
C HIS A 20 23.47 10.22 2.80
N GLU A 21 22.51 10.03 3.72
CA GLU A 21 21.11 9.77 3.36
C GLU A 21 20.49 10.93 2.57
N TYR A 22 20.79 12.17 2.96
CA TYR A 22 20.30 13.35 2.25
C TYR A 22 20.87 13.46 0.83
N VAL A 23 22.16 13.20 0.65
CA VAL A 23 22.79 13.20 -0.68
C VAL A 23 22.20 12.10 -1.57
N GLN A 24 21.92 10.92 -1.00
CA GLN A 24 21.22 9.85 -1.73
C GLN A 24 19.82 10.28 -2.14
N LEU A 25 19.04 10.86 -1.21
CA LEU A 25 17.70 11.35 -1.51
C LEU A 25 17.70 12.43 -2.60
N VAL A 26 18.63 13.39 -2.56
CA VAL A 26 18.78 14.42 -3.60
C VAL A 26 19.13 13.77 -4.93
N ARG A 27 20.08 12.83 -4.95
CA ARG A 27 20.47 12.11 -6.16
C ARG A 27 19.31 11.33 -6.76
N ASP A 28 18.55 10.62 -5.93
CA ASP A 28 17.38 9.85 -6.35
C ASP A 28 16.29 10.79 -6.88
N SER A 29 16.07 11.93 -6.23
CA SER A 29 15.12 12.95 -6.69
C SER A 29 15.53 13.55 -8.04
N LEU A 30 16.82 13.85 -8.23
CA LEU A 30 17.35 14.33 -9.50
C LEU A 30 17.22 13.26 -10.61
N ALA A 31 17.41 11.99 -10.28
CA ALA A 31 17.24 10.89 -11.22
C ALA A 31 15.78 10.73 -11.70
N LEU A 32 14.80 11.27 -10.96
CA LEU A 32 13.38 11.28 -11.34
C LEU A 32 12.98 12.46 -12.24
N LEU A 33 13.77 13.54 -12.28
CA LEU A 33 13.46 14.74 -13.09
C LEU A 33 13.24 14.45 -14.59
N PRO A 34 14.10 13.66 -15.27
CA PRO A 34 13.95 13.44 -16.71
C PRO A 34 12.80 12.47 -17.05
N LEU A 35 12.28 11.73 -16.07
CA LEU A 35 11.25 10.72 -16.28
C LEU A 35 9.88 11.36 -16.47
N ARG A 36 9.02 10.71 -17.24
CA ARG A 36 7.59 11.06 -17.33
C ARG A 36 6.89 10.77 -16.01
N TYR A 37 5.71 11.35 -15.82
CA TYR A 37 4.95 11.20 -14.58
C TYR A 37 4.68 9.72 -14.22
N GLU A 38 4.28 8.92 -15.22
CA GLU A 38 3.98 7.49 -15.04
C GLU A 38 5.24 6.70 -14.67
N GLU A 39 6.36 6.96 -15.36
CA GLU A 39 7.67 6.34 -15.10
C GLU A 39 8.20 6.69 -13.70
N ARG A 40 7.98 7.93 -13.23
CA ARG A 40 8.31 8.32 -11.86
C ARG A 40 7.51 7.51 -10.84
N ARG A 41 6.21 7.33 -11.08
CA ARG A 41 5.34 6.56 -10.18
C ARG A 41 5.73 5.10 -10.16
N GLU A 42 6.00 4.49 -11.32
CA GLU A 42 6.49 3.12 -11.40
C GLU A 42 7.82 2.95 -10.68
N ARG A 43 8.75 3.89 -10.80
CA ARG A 43 10.04 3.82 -10.11
C ARG A 43 9.95 3.96 -8.60
N VAL A 44 9.04 4.80 -8.10
CA VAL A 44 8.86 5.06 -6.66
C VAL A 44 8.03 3.96 -5.98
N LEU A 45 6.92 3.56 -6.61
CA LEU A 45 5.97 2.59 -6.06
C LEU A 45 6.28 1.15 -6.49
N GLY A 46 7.14 0.97 -7.49
CA GLY A 46 7.54 -0.34 -8.01
C GLY A 46 6.37 -1.09 -8.66
N GLY A 47 6.41 -2.42 -8.53
CA GLY A 47 5.38 -3.31 -9.07
C GLY A 47 3.98 -3.06 -8.52
N ASP A 48 3.86 -2.48 -7.31
CA ASP A 48 2.57 -2.19 -6.70
C ASP A 48 1.76 -1.18 -7.55
N TYR A 49 2.42 -0.23 -8.23
CA TYR A 49 1.75 0.71 -9.14
C TYR A 49 1.13 0.03 -10.35
N VAL A 50 1.88 -0.88 -10.98
CA VAL A 50 1.41 -1.63 -12.16
C VAL A 50 0.19 -2.49 -11.79
N VAL A 51 0.23 -3.14 -10.62
CA VAL A 51 -0.88 -3.93 -10.12
C VAL A 51 -2.10 -3.06 -9.82
N MET A 52 -1.92 -1.91 -9.15
CA MET A 52 -3.03 -0.97 -8.88
C MET A 52 -3.65 -0.43 -10.17
N GLN A 53 -2.84 -0.08 -11.17
CA GLN A 53 -3.32 0.42 -12.46
C GLN A 53 -4.12 -0.67 -13.20
N ARG A 54 -3.61 -1.91 -13.19
CA ARG A 54 -4.31 -3.07 -13.75
C ARG A 54 -5.66 -3.28 -13.05
N LEU A 55 -5.68 -3.33 -11.72
CA LEU A 55 -6.91 -3.47 -10.93
C LEU A 55 -7.90 -2.34 -11.24
N ALA A 56 -7.44 -1.09 -11.32
CA ALA A 56 -8.29 0.05 -11.64
C ALA A 56 -8.93 -0.05 -13.04
N SER A 57 -8.29 -0.75 -13.99
CA SER A 57 -8.83 -1.02 -15.32
C SER A 57 -9.76 -2.23 -15.39
N GLU A 58 -9.55 -3.24 -14.53
CA GLU A 58 -10.36 -4.47 -14.50
C GLU A 58 -11.68 -4.32 -13.72
N ILE A 59 -11.72 -3.39 -12.75
CA ILE A 59 -12.87 -3.17 -11.87
C ILE A 59 -13.84 -2.16 -12.52
N PRO A 60 -15.14 -2.49 -12.67
CA PRO A 60 -16.14 -1.54 -13.18
C PRO A 60 -16.15 -0.22 -12.40
N ARG A 61 -16.48 0.89 -13.07
CA ARG A 61 -16.43 2.23 -12.43
C ARG A 61 -17.55 2.46 -11.41
N ASP A 62 -18.64 1.72 -11.53
CA ASP A 62 -19.85 1.76 -10.70
C ASP A 62 -19.87 0.71 -9.59
N ALA A 63 -18.92 -0.24 -9.62
CA ALA A 63 -18.81 -1.27 -8.59
C ALA A 63 -18.34 -0.67 -7.26
N SER A 64 -18.95 -1.11 -6.16
CA SER A 64 -18.36 -0.92 -4.83
C SER A 64 -17.18 -1.88 -4.65
N VAL A 65 -16.15 -1.47 -3.92
CA VAL A 65 -14.94 -2.27 -3.73
C VAL A 65 -14.72 -2.54 -2.25
N THR A 66 -14.55 -3.80 -1.87
CA THR A 66 -14.09 -4.14 -0.52
C THR A 66 -12.62 -4.53 -0.58
N ILE A 67 -11.78 -3.78 0.12
CA ILE A 67 -10.35 -4.03 0.27
C ILE A 67 -10.16 -4.83 1.55
N VAL A 68 -9.74 -6.09 1.39
CA VAL A 68 -9.44 -7.00 2.48
C VAL A 68 -7.93 -6.99 2.72
N LEU A 69 -7.53 -6.53 3.90
CA LEU A 69 -6.11 -6.49 4.30
C LEU A 69 -5.75 -7.81 4.94
N ARG A 70 -4.72 -8.54 4.50
CA ARG A 70 -4.35 -9.81 5.18
C ARG A 70 -3.70 -9.56 6.54
N ARG A 71 -2.96 -8.47 6.68
CA ARG A 71 -2.24 -8.09 7.91
C ARG A 71 -2.48 -6.62 8.22
N PRO A 72 -2.46 -6.19 9.50
CA PRO A 72 -2.61 -4.77 9.86
C PRO A 72 -1.58 -3.85 9.18
N ARG A 73 -0.36 -4.36 8.96
CA ARG A 73 0.72 -3.62 8.28
C ARG A 73 0.45 -3.33 6.79
N ASP A 74 -0.55 -3.96 6.18
CA ASP A 74 -0.90 -3.76 4.78
C ASP A 74 -1.84 -2.56 4.56
N ILE A 75 -2.19 -1.83 5.65
CA ILE A 75 -3.11 -0.69 5.62
C ILE A 75 -2.65 0.41 4.66
N ASP A 76 -1.36 0.74 4.64
CA ASP A 76 -0.83 1.80 3.78
C ASP A 76 -1.10 1.48 2.30
N ARG A 77 -0.86 0.22 1.90
CA ARG A 77 -1.16 -0.28 0.55
C ARG A 77 -2.64 -0.23 0.25
N GLY A 78 -3.49 -0.60 1.21
CA GLY A 78 -4.94 -0.47 1.06
C GLY A 78 -5.38 0.97 0.82
N ILE A 79 -4.82 1.93 1.56
CA ILE A 79 -5.10 3.36 1.40
C ILE A 79 -4.65 3.82 0.01
N PHE A 80 -3.45 3.43 -0.43
CA PHE A 80 -2.97 3.73 -1.78
C PHE A 80 -3.88 3.16 -2.86
N LEU A 81 -4.28 1.89 -2.73
CA LEU A 81 -5.21 1.27 -3.67
C LEU A 81 -6.55 2.03 -3.73
N ASN A 82 -7.11 2.41 -2.59
CA ASN A 82 -8.33 3.23 -2.54
C ASN A 82 -8.17 4.54 -3.33
N TYR A 83 -7.04 5.24 -3.18
CA TYR A 83 -6.76 6.46 -3.94
C TYR A 83 -6.83 6.23 -5.46
N TYR A 84 -6.33 5.09 -5.97
CA TYR A 84 -6.40 4.74 -7.40
C TYR A 84 -7.78 4.25 -7.85
N LEU A 85 -8.62 3.80 -6.91
CA LEU A 85 -9.97 3.34 -7.21
C LEU A 85 -11.01 4.46 -7.16
N TYR A 86 -10.68 5.63 -6.59
CA TYR A 86 -11.56 6.80 -6.55
C TYR A 86 -12.13 7.14 -7.96
N PRO A 87 -13.43 7.48 -8.08
CA PRO A 87 -14.42 7.77 -7.03
C PRO A 87 -15.25 6.56 -6.53
N ARG A 88 -14.77 5.32 -6.70
CA ARG A 88 -15.54 4.13 -6.29
C ARG A 88 -15.77 4.10 -4.78
N ALA A 89 -16.94 3.59 -4.37
CA ALA A 89 -17.25 3.37 -2.96
C ALA A 89 -16.38 2.22 -2.41
N THR A 90 -15.43 2.52 -1.53
CA THR A 90 -14.49 1.54 -0.98
C THR A 90 -14.69 1.28 0.51
N HIS A 91 -14.63 0.01 0.91
CA HIS A 91 -14.69 -0.41 2.31
C HIS A 91 -13.43 -1.19 2.69
N PHE A 92 -12.87 -0.91 3.87
CA PHE A 92 -11.73 -1.65 4.41
C PHE A 92 -12.22 -2.73 5.38
N THR A 93 -11.65 -3.92 5.30
CA THR A 93 -11.93 -5.01 6.24
C THR A 93 -10.65 -5.74 6.61
N GLU A 94 -10.48 -6.01 7.91
CA GLU A 94 -9.40 -6.83 8.45
C GLU A 94 -9.91 -8.25 8.77
N PRO A 95 -9.08 -9.30 8.61
CA PRO A 95 -9.51 -10.69 8.80
C PRO A 95 -9.62 -11.02 10.30
N SER A 96 -8.91 -10.29 11.16
CA SER A 96 -9.00 -10.37 12.61
C SER A 96 -10.29 -9.76 13.17
N ARG A 97 -10.98 -8.91 12.39
CA ARG A 97 -12.28 -8.31 12.72
C ARG A 97 -13.46 -9.07 12.09
N CYS A 98 -13.28 -10.33 11.67
CA CYS A 98 -14.40 -11.24 11.42
C CYS A 98 -15.06 -11.60 12.78
N GLY A 99 -15.71 -10.62 13.42
CA GLY A 99 -16.57 -10.84 14.58
C GLY A 99 -17.89 -11.48 14.15
N ALA A 100 -18.52 -12.20 15.07
CA ALA A 100 -19.80 -12.89 14.92
C ALA A 100 -20.85 -12.01 14.21
N GLY A 101 -20.96 -12.18 12.90
CA GLY A 101 -21.73 -11.27 12.02
C GLY A 101 -21.17 -11.17 10.60
N PHE A 102 -19.88 -11.45 10.39
CA PHE A 102 -19.28 -11.68 9.07
C PHE A 102 -19.11 -13.19 8.82
N PRO A 103 -19.89 -13.82 7.93
CA PRO A 103 -20.02 -15.28 7.92
C PRO A 103 -19.00 -16.02 7.05
N THR A 104 -17.74 -15.60 6.94
CA THR A 104 -16.75 -16.33 6.10
C THR A 104 -15.27 -16.09 6.47
N CYS A 105 -14.85 -16.52 7.65
CA CYS A 105 -13.42 -16.64 7.96
C CYS A 105 -13.17 -18.02 8.58
N PRO A 106 -12.89 -19.06 7.78
CA PRO A 106 -12.55 -20.37 8.33
C PRO A 106 -11.22 -20.28 9.11
N PRO A 107 -11.08 -21.01 10.23
CA PRO A 107 -9.83 -21.08 10.96
C PRO A 107 -8.76 -21.69 10.04
N GLY A 108 -7.76 -20.88 9.66
CA GLY A 108 -6.75 -21.28 8.67
C GLY A 108 -6.60 -20.33 7.46
N GLY A 109 -7.41 -19.28 7.35
CA GLY A 109 -7.11 -18.14 6.47
C GLY A 109 -7.23 -18.41 4.97
N ARG A 110 -8.11 -19.34 4.55
CA ARG A 110 -8.47 -19.50 3.15
C ARG A 110 -9.79 -18.78 2.85
N LEU A 111 -9.69 -17.79 1.98
CA LEU A 111 -10.75 -16.91 1.49
C LEU A 111 -11.56 -17.61 0.37
N GLU A 112 -11.94 -18.88 0.58
CA GLU A 112 -12.48 -19.75 -0.48
C GLU A 112 -14.01 -19.67 -0.63
N SER A 113 -14.72 -19.01 0.28
CA SER A 113 -16.14 -18.70 0.07
C SER A 113 -16.45 -17.35 0.67
N LEU A 114 -17.05 -16.47 -0.12
CA LEU A 114 -17.66 -15.22 0.33
C LEU A 114 -19.17 -15.45 0.43
N PRO A 115 -19.85 -14.89 1.43
CA PRO A 115 -21.24 -15.19 1.66
C PRO A 115 -22.09 -14.49 0.58
N HIS A 116 -23.19 -15.13 0.21
CA HIS A 116 -24.12 -14.67 -0.83
C HIS A 116 -24.75 -13.28 -0.58
N THR A 117 -24.50 -12.68 0.59
CA THR A 117 -24.91 -11.32 0.94
C THR A 117 -23.91 -10.23 0.52
N MET A 118 -22.62 -10.55 0.34
CA MET A 118 -21.62 -9.62 -0.21
C MET A 118 -21.59 -9.60 -1.73
N THR A 119 -22.12 -10.64 -2.38
CA THR A 119 -22.17 -10.82 -3.84
C THR A 119 -23.22 -9.97 -4.54
N ARG A 120 -23.98 -9.12 -3.83
CA ARG A 120 -25.03 -8.36 -4.51
C ARG A 120 -24.54 -7.12 -5.28
N THR A 121 -23.35 -6.56 -5.02
CA THR A 121 -22.95 -5.32 -5.73
C THR A 121 -21.45 -4.94 -5.70
N GLY A 122 -20.53 -5.76 -5.19
CA GLY A 122 -19.15 -5.31 -4.95
C GLY A 122 -18.03 -6.25 -5.39
N VAL A 123 -16.93 -5.68 -5.88
CA VAL A 123 -15.67 -6.39 -6.19
C VAL A 123 -14.81 -6.47 -4.94
N ILE A 124 -14.18 -7.62 -4.71
CA ILE A 124 -13.33 -7.82 -3.53
C ILE A 124 -11.88 -7.92 -3.96
N VAL A 125 -11.04 -7.10 -3.34
CA VAL A 125 -9.59 -7.08 -3.57
C VAL A 125 -8.89 -7.52 -2.29
N LEU A 126 -8.09 -8.59 -2.38
CA LEU A 126 -7.21 -9.02 -1.30
C LEU A 126 -5.86 -8.33 -1.43
N VAL A 127 -5.34 -7.81 -0.33
CA VAL A 127 -3.98 -7.25 -0.21
C VAL A 127 -3.17 -8.13 0.74
N ASP A 128 -2.08 -8.75 0.27
CA ASP A 128 -1.15 -9.51 1.09
C ASP A 128 0.29 -9.21 0.71
N GLY A 129 0.94 -8.35 1.50
CA GLY A 129 2.25 -7.87 1.11
C GLY A 129 2.18 -7.22 -0.27
N SER A 130 3.01 -7.68 -1.20
CA SER A 130 3.09 -7.13 -2.56
C SER A 130 2.13 -7.79 -3.56
N ASP A 131 1.32 -8.77 -3.14
CA ASP A 131 0.31 -9.39 -4.00
C ASP A 131 -1.05 -8.71 -3.77
N MET A 132 -1.67 -8.23 -4.84
CA MET A 132 -3.03 -7.69 -4.83
C MET A 132 -3.85 -8.33 -5.95
N ARG A 133 -5.00 -8.91 -5.60
CA ARG A 133 -5.80 -9.68 -6.55
C ARG A 133 -7.29 -9.56 -6.30
N VAL A 134 -8.06 -9.60 -7.39
CA VAL A 134 -9.52 -9.70 -7.34
C VAL A 134 -9.92 -11.14 -7.04
N ILE A 135 -10.75 -11.34 -6.02
CA ILE A 135 -11.20 -12.66 -5.56
C ILE A 135 -12.67 -12.94 -5.85
N SER A 136 -13.45 -11.94 -6.26
CA SER A 136 -14.87 -12.08 -6.56
C SER A 136 -15.30 -11.06 -7.62
N ARG A 137 -16.09 -11.54 -8.58
CA ARG A 137 -16.95 -10.77 -9.47
C ARG A 137 -18.39 -11.18 -9.22
#